data_AF-A0A350C4G5-F1
#
_entry.id   AF-A0A350C4G5-F1
#
_cell.length_a   1.000
_cell.length_b   1.000
_cell.length_c   1.000
_cell.angle_alpha   90.00
_cell.angle_beta   90.00
_cell.angle_gamma   90.00
#
_symmetry.space_group_name_H-M   'P 1'
#
loop_
_entity.id
_entity.type
_entity.pdbx_description
1 polymer ?
#
loop_
_entity_poly.entity_id
_entity_poly.type
_entity_poly.pdbx_seq_one_letter_code
_entity_poly.pdbx_strand_id
1 'polypeptide(L)'
;MKGHIMAQESAYTSTKQIPALFKLGVLEGINLDFGGGKYNDGSDYLAEQCVLNIVYDPFCRSEEHNQKAMADFDVFNFNSVTCLNVLNVIRDDVERNIVIKTLENLADTADLDKVFIQIYEGDGKGIAHPTNSQMNRKTKDYLPEIMEVFAGWEYTLIGKSKKNIIQLTK
;
A
#
# COMPACT_ATOMS: atom_id res chain seq x y z
N MET A 1 19.67 -10.80 0.47
CA MET A 1 20.07 -9.59 1.22
C MET A 1 18.87 -9.14 2.03
N LYS A 2 18.98 -9.06 3.37
CA LYS A 2 17.89 -8.60 4.24
C LYS A 2 17.79 -7.08 4.07
N GLY A 3 16.66 -6.61 3.52
CA GLY A 3 16.37 -5.20 3.28
C GLY A 3 16.47 -4.39 4.58
N HIS A 4 17.09 -3.22 4.48
CA HIS A 4 17.41 -2.35 5.62
C HIS A 4 16.28 -1.34 5.90
N ILE A 5 15.01 -1.74 5.73
CA ILE A 5 13.91 -1.03 6.39
C ILE A 5 14.00 -1.43 7.85
N MET A 6 14.56 -0.55 8.68
CA MET A 6 14.69 -0.82 10.12
C MET A 6 13.28 -1.03 10.69
N ALA A 7 12.95 -2.27 11.05
CA ALA A 7 11.68 -2.70 11.64
C ALA A 7 11.22 -1.84 12.83
N GLN A 8 12.13 -1.09 13.43
CA GLN A 8 11.85 -0.14 14.48
C GLN A 8 11.03 1.06 13.99
N GLU A 9 11.29 1.62 12.80
CA GLU A 9 10.55 2.79 12.29
C GLU A 9 9.12 2.45 11.85
N SER A 10 8.91 1.30 11.20
CA SER A 10 7.59 0.88 10.70
C SER A 10 6.57 0.67 11.82
N ALA A 11 6.99 0.09 12.95
CA ALA A 11 6.13 -0.11 14.12
C ALA A 11 5.57 1.21 14.72
N TYR A 12 6.33 2.31 14.60
CA TYR A 12 5.90 3.65 15.01
C TYR A 12 4.98 4.33 13.99
N THR A 13 5.06 3.95 12.71
CA THR A 13 4.23 4.53 11.65
C THR A 13 2.87 3.84 11.50
N SER A 14 2.73 2.61 12.00
CA SER A 14 1.46 1.90 12.01
C SER A 14 0.43 2.64 12.87
N THR A 15 -0.59 3.19 12.22
CA THR A 15 -1.60 4.05 12.85
C THR A 15 -2.94 3.32 12.90
N LYS A 16 -3.62 3.37 14.06
CA LYS A 16 -4.97 2.82 14.20
C LYS A 16 -6.00 3.74 13.53
N GLN A 17 -6.23 3.52 12.23
CA GLN A 17 -7.19 4.29 11.44
C GLN A 17 -7.70 3.46 10.26
N ILE A 18 -8.88 3.80 9.76
CA ILE A 18 -9.38 3.29 8.47
C ILE A 18 -8.75 4.14 7.35
N PRO A 19 -8.00 3.54 6.40
CA PRO A 19 -7.43 4.23 5.25
C PRO A 19 -8.48 5.00 4.43
N ALA A 20 -8.07 6.07 3.73
CA ALA A 20 -9.03 6.86 2.95
C ALA A 20 -9.55 6.10 1.74
N LEU A 21 -8.70 5.28 1.10
CA LEU A 21 -9.10 4.40 0.00
C LEU A 21 -10.29 3.52 0.40
N PHE A 22 -10.22 2.85 1.55
CA PHE A 22 -11.27 1.91 1.97
C PHE A 22 -12.63 2.59 2.10
N LYS A 23 -12.65 3.86 2.50
CA LYS A 23 -13.88 4.67 2.63
C LYS A 23 -14.46 5.13 1.29
N LEU A 24 -13.78 4.91 0.17
CA LEU A 24 -14.29 5.25 -1.16
C LEU A 24 -15.24 4.20 -1.72
N GLY A 25 -15.25 2.98 -1.16
CA GLY A 25 -16.11 1.88 -1.64
C GLY A 25 -15.73 1.39 -3.04
N VAL A 26 -14.45 1.48 -3.41
CA VAL A 26 -13.93 1.08 -4.74
C VAL A 26 -13.31 -0.31 -4.75
N LEU A 27 -13.18 -0.96 -3.58
CA LEU A 27 -12.67 -2.32 -3.47
C LEU A 27 -13.83 -3.31 -3.49
N GLU A 28 -13.59 -4.47 -4.08
CA GLU A 28 -14.54 -5.57 -4.21
C GLU A 28 -13.83 -6.91 -3.99
N GLY A 29 -14.59 -7.94 -3.61
CA GLY A 29 -14.08 -9.30 -3.46
C GLY A 29 -12.92 -9.42 -2.48
N ILE A 30 -11.75 -9.83 -2.97
CA ILE A 30 -10.55 -10.09 -2.16
C ILE A 30 -9.46 -9.06 -2.47
N ASN A 31 -8.98 -8.37 -1.44
CA ASN A 31 -7.89 -7.40 -1.51
C ASN A 31 -6.65 -7.89 -0.76
N LEU A 32 -5.47 -7.70 -1.34
CA LEU A 32 -4.19 -7.79 -0.63
C LEU A 32 -3.78 -6.40 -0.14
N ASP A 33 -3.65 -6.23 1.17
CA ASP A 33 -3.18 -4.99 1.80
C ASP A 33 -1.69 -5.10 2.14
N PHE A 34 -0.86 -4.63 1.20
CA PHE A 34 0.60 -4.65 1.30
C PHE A 34 1.07 -3.49 2.18
N GLY A 35 1.57 -3.83 3.37
CA GLY A 35 1.95 -2.89 4.41
C GLY A 35 0.77 -2.37 5.22
N GLY A 36 -0.28 -3.18 5.42
CA GLY A 36 -1.47 -2.80 6.17
C GLY A 36 -1.26 -2.57 7.68
N GLY A 37 -0.05 -2.80 8.21
CA GLY A 37 0.27 -2.59 9.61
C GLY A 37 -0.30 -3.66 10.55
N LYS A 38 -0.24 -3.36 11.86
CA LYS A 38 -0.61 -4.32 12.93
C LYS A 38 -2.10 -4.34 13.30
N TYR A 39 -2.85 -3.33 12.88
CA TYR A 39 -4.25 -3.14 13.28
C TYR A 39 -5.21 -3.80 12.29
N ASN A 40 -6.35 -4.27 12.77
CA ASN A 40 -7.38 -4.92 11.95
C ASN A 40 -8.55 -3.98 11.59
N ASP A 41 -8.59 -2.75 12.12
CA ASP A 41 -9.72 -1.82 11.93
C ASP A 41 -10.09 -1.60 10.45
N GLY A 42 -9.09 -1.59 9.56
CA GLY A 42 -9.32 -1.49 8.11
C GLY A 42 -9.96 -2.75 7.53
N SER A 43 -9.51 -3.93 7.95
CA SER A 43 -10.11 -5.22 7.56
C SER A 43 -11.52 -5.39 8.11
N ASP A 44 -11.76 -5.00 9.37
CA ASP A 44 -13.08 -5.05 9.99
C ASP A 44 -14.07 -4.14 9.23
N TYR A 45 -13.63 -2.93 8.88
CA TYR A 45 -14.42 -1.99 8.07
C TYR A 45 -14.75 -2.55 6.67
N LEU A 46 -13.78 -3.20 6.01
CA LEU A 46 -13.99 -3.79 4.69
C LEU A 46 -14.90 -5.02 4.73
N ALA A 47 -14.85 -5.81 5.81
CA ALA A 47 -15.73 -6.95 6.01
C ALA A 47 -17.21 -6.54 6.06
N GLU A 48 -17.52 -5.39 6.66
CA GLU A 48 -18.88 -4.79 6.64
C GLU A 48 -19.36 -4.44 5.22
N GLN A 49 -18.43 -4.29 4.27
CA GLN A 49 -18.69 -4.04 2.84
C GLN A 49 -18.56 -5.29 1.98
N CYS A 50 -18.51 -6.48 2.59
CA CYS A 50 -18.31 -7.75 1.90
C CYS A 50 -16.99 -7.86 1.13
N VAL A 51 -15.95 -7.13 1.57
CA VAL A 51 -14.59 -7.22 1.04
C VAL A 51 -13.70 -7.99 2.02
N LEU A 52 -13.07 -9.06 1.56
CA LEU A 52 -12.07 -9.79 2.32
C LEU A 52 -10.71 -9.10 2.17
N ASN A 53 -10.20 -8.54 3.27
CA ASN A 53 -8.91 -7.88 3.30
C ASN A 53 -7.82 -8.78 3.90
N ILE A 54 -6.89 -9.26 3.07
CA ILE A 54 -5.74 -10.06 3.49
C ILE A 54 -4.56 -9.13 3.67
N VAL A 55 -4.12 -8.95 4.92
CA VAL A 55 -3.02 -8.05 5.26
C VAL A 55 -1.69 -8.79 5.19
N TYR A 56 -0.73 -8.25 4.45
CA TYR A 56 0.66 -8.65 4.49
C TYR A 56 1.51 -7.48 4.99
N ASP A 57 2.22 -7.65 6.11
CA ASP A 57 3.15 -6.64 6.60
C ASP A 57 4.34 -7.32 7.30
N PRO A 58 5.53 -7.33 6.66
CA PRO A 58 6.70 -8.06 7.18
C PRO A 58 7.29 -7.44 8.46
N PHE A 59 6.86 -6.23 8.82
CA PHE A 59 7.40 -5.54 10.00
C PHE A 59 6.39 -5.43 11.15
N CYS A 60 5.09 -5.43 10.85
CA CYS A 60 4.04 -5.23 11.84
C CYS A 60 3.22 -6.50 12.13
N ARG A 61 3.43 -7.59 11.38
CA ARG A 61 2.76 -8.89 11.59
C ARG A 61 3.78 -9.99 11.88
N SER A 62 3.31 -11.09 12.48
CA SER A 62 4.14 -12.26 12.71
C SER A 62 4.52 -12.93 11.40
N GLU A 63 5.61 -13.70 11.43
CA GLU A 63 6.02 -14.52 10.29
C GLU A 63 4.90 -15.48 9.86
N GLU A 64 4.26 -16.15 10.82
CA GLU A 64 3.12 -17.05 10.56
C GLU A 64 1.96 -16.34 9.84
N HIS A 65 1.60 -15.12 10.28
CA HIS A 65 0.56 -14.32 9.64
C HIS A 65 0.93 -14.02 8.19
N ASN A 66 2.16 -13.60 7.94
CA ASN A 66 2.63 -13.24 6.61
C ASN A 66 2.77 -14.46 5.70
N GLN A 67 3.20 -15.61 6.23
CA GLN A 67 3.22 -16.89 5.50
C GLN A 67 1.81 -17.30 5.09
N LYS A 68 0.83 -17.16 6.01
CA LYS A 68 -0.57 -17.42 5.68
C LYS A 68 -1.09 -16.47 4.60
N ALA A 69 -0.80 -15.17 4.70
CA ALA A 69 -1.23 -14.19 3.70
C ALA A 69 -0.72 -14.53 2.30
N MET A 70 0.55 -14.97 2.17
CA MET A 70 1.10 -15.42 0.89
C MET A 70 0.53 -16.78 0.44
N ALA A 71 0.29 -17.71 1.37
CA ALA A 71 -0.38 -18.97 1.02
C ALA A 71 -1.81 -18.75 0.53
N ASP A 72 -2.54 -17.79 1.12
CA ASP A 72 -3.86 -17.38 0.65
C ASP A 72 -3.76 -16.69 -0.73
N PHE A 73 -2.69 -15.91 -0.97
CA PHE A 73 -2.38 -15.29 -2.27
C PHE A 73 -2.21 -16.31 -3.40
N ASP A 74 -1.58 -17.44 -3.11
CA ASP A 74 -1.37 -18.50 -4.09
C ASP A 74 -2.64 -19.32 -4.41
N VAL A 75 -3.68 -19.20 -3.59
CA VAL A 75 -4.89 -20.06 -3.66
C VAL A 75 -6.13 -19.29 -4.09
N PHE A 76 -6.29 -18.04 -3.67
CA PHE A 76 -7.47 -17.24 -3.97
C PHE A 76 -7.28 -16.35 -5.20
N ASN A 77 -8.38 -16.05 -5.88
CA ASN A 77 -8.39 -15.06 -6.95
C ASN A 77 -8.57 -13.67 -6.34
N PHE A 78 -7.50 -12.89 -6.29
CA PHE A 78 -7.52 -11.52 -5.79
C PHE A 78 -8.16 -10.59 -6.83
N ASN A 79 -8.77 -9.52 -6.36
CA ASN A 79 -9.36 -8.47 -7.21
C ASN A 79 -8.52 -7.20 -7.22
N SER A 80 -7.69 -7.00 -6.19
CA SER A 80 -6.85 -5.82 -6.08
C SER A 80 -5.69 -6.03 -5.11
N VAL A 81 -4.65 -5.22 -5.31
CA VAL A 81 -3.57 -5.00 -4.35
C VAL A 81 -3.59 -3.53 -3.94
N THR A 82 -3.39 -3.28 -2.65
CA THR A 82 -3.35 -1.94 -2.06
C THR A 82 -2.01 -1.70 -1.36
N CYS A 83 -1.49 -0.48 -1.48
CA CYS A 83 -0.28 -0.02 -0.82
C CYS A 83 -0.53 1.35 -0.18
N LEU A 84 -0.81 1.35 1.13
CA LEU A 84 -1.47 2.48 1.77
C LEU A 84 -0.51 3.28 2.66
N ASN A 85 -0.02 4.41 2.13
CA ASN A 85 0.97 5.27 2.76
C ASN A 85 2.34 4.61 3.05
N VAL A 86 2.61 3.42 2.52
CA VAL A 86 3.90 2.73 2.71
C VAL A 86 5.03 3.53 2.06
N LEU A 87 4.83 4.03 0.83
CA LEU A 87 5.83 4.86 0.15
C LEU A 87 6.08 6.19 0.86
N ASN A 88 5.18 6.64 1.75
CA ASN A 88 5.38 7.87 2.52
C ASN A 88 6.49 7.74 3.56
N VAL A 89 6.82 6.53 4.01
CA VAL A 89 7.81 6.33 5.10
C VAL A 89 9.18 5.86 4.58
N ILE A 90 9.32 5.64 3.26
CA ILE A 90 10.55 5.17 2.64
C ILE A 90 11.30 6.35 2.00
N ARG A 91 12.48 6.66 2.54
CA ARG A 91 13.31 7.79 2.10
C ARG A 91 14.13 7.47 0.87
N ASP A 92 14.69 6.27 0.85
CA ASP A 92 15.56 5.79 -0.21
C ASP A 92 14.76 5.42 -1.46
N ASP A 93 15.24 5.85 -2.62
CA ASP A 93 14.57 5.61 -3.90
C ASP A 93 14.72 4.16 -4.38
N VAL A 94 15.84 3.49 -4.10
CA VAL A 94 16.04 2.07 -4.38
C VAL A 94 15.07 1.23 -3.56
N GLU A 95 14.90 1.52 -2.26
CA GLU A 95 13.92 0.83 -1.41
C GLU A 95 12.47 1.07 -1.87
N ARG A 96 12.11 2.29 -2.29
CA ARG A 96 10.79 2.55 -2.88
C ARG A 96 10.60 1.76 -4.17
N ASN A 97 11.61 1.74 -5.04
CA ASN A 97 11.55 1.00 -6.30
C ASN A 97 11.35 -0.50 -6.08
N ILE A 98 11.97 -1.08 -5.04
CA ILE A 98 11.73 -2.48 -4.65
C ILE A 98 10.26 -2.69 -4.29
N VAL A 99 9.67 -1.83 -3.45
CA VAL A 99 8.24 -1.95 -3.09
C VAL A 99 7.34 -1.81 -4.32
N ILE A 100 7.60 -0.82 -5.18
CA ILE A 100 6.79 -0.60 -6.40
C ILE A 100 6.88 -1.82 -7.33
N LYS A 101 8.08 -2.40 -7.53
CA LYS A 101 8.26 -3.64 -8.29
C LYS A 101 7.59 -4.84 -7.63
N THR A 102 7.55 -4.91 -6.31
CA THR A 102 6.79 -5.96 -5.61
C THR A 102 5.30 -5.84 -5.91
N LEU A 103 4.73 -4.63 -5.91
CA LEU A 103 3.32 -4.42 -6.24
C LEU A 103 3.00 -4.84 -7.69
N GLU A 104 3.88 -4.49 -8.64
CA GLU A 104 3.70 -4.87 -10.05
C GLU A 104 3.82 -6.38 -10.25
N ASN A 105 4.81 -7.04 -9.65
CA ASN A 105 4.93 -8.50 -9.68
C ASN A 105 3.72 -9.20 -9.06
N LEU A 106 3.17 -8.68 -7.95
CA LEU A 106 1.96 -9.22 -7.34
C LEU A 106 0.76 -9.07 -8.29
N ALA A 107 0.63 -7.91 -8.93
CA ALA A 107 -0.43 -7.70 -9.91
C ALA A 107 -0.31 -8.64 -11.10
N ASP A 108 0.88 -8.84 -11.66
CA ASP A 108 1.11 -9.76 -12.78
C ASP A 108 0.86 -11.22 -12.38
N THR A 109 1.37 -11.65 -11.22
CA THR A 109 1.23 -13.03 -10.73
C THR A 109 -0.25 -13.42 -10.53
N ALA A 110 -1.07 -12.50 -10.05
CA ALA A 110 -2.50 -12.72 -9.82
C ALA A 110 -3.39 -12.25 -10.98
N ASP A 111 -2.81 -11.88 -12.13
CA ASP A 111 -3.51 -11.35 -13.31
C ASP A 111 -4.51 -10.24 -12.97
N LEU A 112 -4.07 -9.28 -12.15
CA LEU A 112 -4.88 -8.15 -11.69
C LEU A 112 -4.92 -7.04 -12.72
N ASP A 113 -6.09 -6.42 -12.86
CA ASP A 113 -6.32 -5.23 -13.68
C ASP A 113 -6.28 -3.93 -12.87
N LYS A 114 -6.13 -4.01 -11.53
CA LYS A 114 -6.21 -2.86 -10.60
C LYS A 114 -5.18 -2.95 -9.48
N VAL A 115 -4.45 -1.86 -9.28
CA VAL A 115 -3.59 -1.62 -8.11
C VAL A 115 -3.87 -0.24 -7.54
N PHE A 116 -3.92 -0.11 -6.22
CA PHE A 116 -4.16 1.18 -5.56
C PHE A 116 -2.99 1.57 -4.66
N ILE A 117 -2.44 2.76 -4.89
CA ILE A 117 -1.40 3.35 -4.04
C ILE A 117 -1.95 4.61 -3.39
N GLN A 118 -1.99 4.67 -2.06
CA GLN A 118 -2.39 5.88 -1.35
C GLN A 118 -1.16 6.66 -0.89
N ILE A 119 -1.12 7.95 -1.23
CA ILE A 119 -0.10 8.90 -0.80
C ILE A 119 -0.74 9.94 0.10
N TYR A 120 -0.23 10.05 1.33
CA TYR A 120 -0.54 11.16 2.21
C TYR A 120 0.49 12.28 2.02
N GLU A 121 0.05 13.42 1.49
CA GLU A 121 0.94 14.55 1.21
C GLU A 121 1.24 15.40 2.44
N GLY A 122 0.49 15.28 3.53
CA GLY A 122 0.72 16.08 4.74
C GLY A 122 0.74 17.59 4.46
N ASP A 123 1.84 18.28 4.75
CA ASP A 123 2.02 19.70 4.43
C ASP A 123 2.64 19.95 3.04
N GLY A 124 2.94 18.90 2.28
CA GLY A 124 3.44 18.96 0.91
C GLY A 124 4.89 19.47 0.78
N LYS A 125 5.65 19.51 1.89
CA LYS A 125 7.02 20.05 1.92
C LYS A 125 8.10 19.02 1.58
N GLY A 126 7.78 17.73 1.49
CA GLY A 126 8.79 16.69 1.25
C GLY A 126 9.77 16.48 2.42
N ILE A 127 9.38 16.90 3.63
CA ILE A 127 10.17 16.74 4.85
C ILE A 127 9.45 15.74 5.77
N ALA A 128 10.19 14.75 6.26
CA ALA A 128 9.68 13.77 7.21
C ALA A 128 9.06 14.46 8.44
N HIS A 129 7.81 14.13 8.75
CA HIS A 129 7.17 14.63 9.96
C HIS A 129 7.79 13.96 11.19
N PRO A 130 8.16 14.71 12.25
CA PRO A 130 8.91 14.15 13.39
C PRO A 130 8.22 13.00 14.14
N THR A 131 6.89 12.93 14.09
CA THR A 131 6.11 11.98 14.91
C THR A 131 5.73 10.69 14.19
N ASN A 132 5.71 10.67 12.86
CA ASN A 132 5.24 9.52 12.08
C ASN A 132 6.17 9.19 10.90
N SER A 133 7.30 9.90 10.78
CA SER A 133 8.32 9.71 9.74
C SER A 133 7.82 9.84 8.29
N GLN A 134 6.59 10.27 8.06
CA GLN A 134 6.03 10.41 6.72
C GLN A 134 6.65 11.62 6.02
N MET A 135 7.17 11.40 4.81
CA MET A 135 7.92 12.38 4.04
C MET A 135 7.10 13.58 3.56
N ASN A 136 5.76 13.55 3.64
CA ASN A 136 4.90 14.62 3.15
C ASN A 136 5.26 15.10 1.72
N ARG A 137 5.74 14.16 0.89
CA ARG A 137 6.08 14.39 -0.52
C ARG A 137 4.79 14.41 -1.33
N LYS A 138 4.74 15.22 -2.39
CA LYS A 138 3.55 15.32 -3.24
C LYS A 138 3.42 14.06 -4.10
N THR A 139 2.20 13.63 -4.34
CA THR A 139 1.87 12.48 -5.20
C THR A 139 2.53 12.59 -6.58
N LYS A 140 2.54 13.81 -7.15
CA LYS A 140 3.18 14.07 -8.45
C LYS A 140 4.67 13.69 -8.49
N ASP A 141 5.35 13.71 -7.35
CA ASP A 141 6.78 13.40 -7.29
C ASP A 141 7.02 11.88 -7.23
N TYR A 142 6.02 11.09 -6.82
CA TYR A 142 6.03 9.61 -6.87
C TYR A 142 5.61 9.06 -8.23
N LEU A 143 4.85 9.81 -9.03
CA LEU A 143 4.32 9.30 -10.31
C LEU A 143 5.41 8.82 -11.29
N PRO A 144 6.55 9.51 -11.51
CA PRO A 144 7.56 9.03 -12.43
C PRO A 144 8.12 7.65 -12.05
N GLU A 145 8.46 7.45 -10.76
CA GLU A 145 9.01 6.16 -10.27
C GLU A 145 7.95 5.03 -10.31
N ILE A 146 6.68 5.35 -10.10
CA ILE A 146 5.58 4.38 -10.20
C ILE A 146 5.35 3.98 -11.66
N MET A 147 5.20 4.96 -12.55
CA MET A 147 4.85 4.71 -13.96
C MET A 147 6.02 4.13 -14.77
N GLU A 148 7.26 4.30 -14.33
CA GLU A 148 8.42 3.60 -14.90
C GLU A 148 8.31 2.08 -14.68
N VAL A 149 7.82 1.64 -13.52
CA VAL A 149 7.66 0.22 -13.20
C VAL A 149 6.37 -0.33 -13.81
N PHE A 150 5.25 0.38 -13.64
CA PHE A 150 3.96 0.01 -14.22
C PHE A 150 3.85 0.44 -15.69
N ALA A 151 4.89 0.15 -16.49
CA ALA A 151 4.94 0.52 -17.89
C ALA A 151 3.78 -0.14 -18.66
N GLY A 152 2.98 0.67 -19.36
CA GLY A 152 1.79 0.20 -20.09
C GLY A 152 0.50 0.18 -19.28
N TRP A 153 0.55 0.52 -17.99
CA TRP A 153 -0.64 0.81 -17.20
C TRP A 153 -0.99 2.31 -17.32
N GLU A 154 -2.26 2.62 -17.09
CA GLU A 154 -2.76 3.98 -16.92
C GLU A 154 -2.99 4.29 -15.44
N TYR A 155 -3.01 5.57 -15.09
CA TYR A 155 -3.36 5.99 -13.73
C TYR A 155 -4.47 7.04 -13.68
N THR A 156 -5.27 6.98 -12.62
CA THR A 156 -6.23 8.03 -12.25
C THR A 156 -6.04 8.42 -10.79
N LEU A 157 -6.31 9.70 -10.49
CA LEU A 157 -6.27 10.22 -9.11
C LEU A 157 -7.70 10.35 -8.58
N ILE A 158 -8.06 9.54 -7.58
CA ILE A 158 -9.42 9.48 -7.03
C ILE A 158 -9.53 9.96 -5.57
N GLY A 159 -8.42 10.46 -5.02
CA GLY A 159 -8.34 10.91 -3.63
C GLY A 159 -8.99 12.26 -3.34
N LYS A 160 -9.11 12.58 -2.05
CA LYS A 160 -9.66 13.86 -1.56
C LYS A 160 -8.68 14.52 -0.61
N SER A 161 -8.62 15.86 -0.68
CA SER A 161 -7.74 16.67 0.18
C SER A 161 -6.27 16.24 0.08
N LYS A 162 -5.62 15.91 1.20
CA LYS A 162 -4.20 15.54 1.28
C LYS A 162 -3.94 14.04 1.11
N LYS A 163 -5.00 13.25 0.88
CA LYS A 163 -4.95 11.79 0.74
C LYS A 163 -5.27 11.45 -0.69
N ASN A 164 -4.23 11.42 -1.52
CA ASN A 164 -4.35 11.08 -2.93
C ASN A 164 -4.28 9.57 -3.08
N ILE A 165 -5.13 9.03 -3.95
CA ILE A 165 -5.12 7.62 -4.33
C ILE A 165 -4.76 7.60 -5.81
N ILE A 166 -3.67 6.92 -6.14
CA ILE A 166 -3.30 6.54 -7.49
C ILE A 166 -3.95 5.19 -7.74
N GLN A 167 -4.98 5.17 -8.57
CA GLN A 167 -5.55 3.93 -9.10
C GLN A 167 -4.85 3.63 -10.41
N LEU A 168 -4.12 2.52 -10.45
CA LEU A 168 -3.45 1.99 -11.64
C LEU A 168 -4.36 0.95 -12.29
N THR A 169 -4.49 1.00 -13.62
CA THR A 169 -5.27 0.03 -14.40
C THR A 169 -4.54 -0.42 -15.66
N LYS A 170 -4.69 -1.69 -16.04
CA LYS A 170 -4.15 -2.29 -17.27
C LYS A 170 -5.15 -2.25 -18.42
#